data_AF-A0A3D0HHW8-F1
#
_entry.id   AF-A0A3D0HHW8-F1
#
_cell.length_a   1.000
_cell.length_b   1.000
_cell.length_c   1.000
_cell.angle_alpha   90.00
_cell.angle_beta   90.00
_cell.angle_gamma   90.00
#
_symmetry.space_group_name_H-M   'P 1'
#
loop_
_entity.id
_entity.type
_entity.pdbx_description
1 polymer ?
#
loop_
_entity_poly.entity_id
_entity_poly.type
_entity_poly.pdbx_seq_one_letter_code
_entity_poly.pdbx_strand_id
1 'polypeptide(L)'
;MIHRLSRKTHERLREEHADLTTRGRIVAAEKIARAREHGDLKENGDYHAAKDEHGHMEARIRQLESILDQAEIVEPSKDGTVGLGMIVTVLYDGDDESMAE
;
A
#
# COMPACT_ATOMS: atom_id res chain seq x y z
N MET A 1 -16.96 -7.30 -3.53
CA MET A 1 -17.33 -6.58 -2.28
C MET A 1 -17.00 -5.12 -2.55
N ILE A 2 -17.91 -4.17 -2.33
CA ILE A 2 -17.60 -2.75 -2.64
C ILE A 2 -16.73 -2.18 -1.52
N HIS A 3 -15.62 -1.55 -1.88
CA HIS A 3 -14.72 -0.88 -0.95
C HIS A 3 -15.03 0.62 -0.89
N ARG A 4 -15.59 1.10 0.23
CA ARG A 4 -15.84 2.53 0.43
C ARG A 4 -14.59 3.22 0.94
N LEU A 5 -14.06 4.16 0.17
CA LEU A 5 -12.80 4.84 0.45
C LEU A 5 -12.97 6.36 0.45
N SER A 6 -12.23 7.07 1.30
CA SER A 6 -12.07 8.51 1.12
C SER A 6 -11.20 8.79 -0.12
N ARG A 7 -11.37 9.98 -0.72
CA ARG A 7 -10.55 10.43 -1.86
C ARG A 7 -9.05 10.30 -1.59
N LYS A 8 -8.60 10.77 -0.43
CA LYS A 8 -7.20 10.69 0.02
C LYS A 8 -6.69 9.23 0.09
N THR A 9 -7.51 8.32 0.61
CA THR A 9 -7.14 6.90 0.68
C THR A 9 -7.05 6.29 -0.71
N HIS A 10 -8.03 6.56 -1.57
CA HIS A 10 -8.05 6.08 -2.95
C HIS A 10 -6.81 6.55 -3.72
N GLU A 11 -6.46 7.83 -3.62
CA GLU A 11 -5.26 8.41 -4.25
C GLU A 11 -3.98 7.74 -3.75
N ARG A 12 -3.82 7.59 -2.43
CA ARG A 12 -2.66 6.90 -1.85
C ARG A 12 -2.51 5.46 -2.36
N LEU A 13 -3.61 4.70 -2.42
CA LEU A 13 -3.59 3.31 -2.92
C LEU A 13 -3.28 3.25 -4.42
N ARG A 14 -3.76 4.23 -5.20
CA ARG A 14 -3.46 4.35 -6.63
C ARG A 14 -1.99 4.69 -6.88
N GLU A 15 -1.43 5.59 -6.09
CA GLU A 15 0.00 5.94 -6.15
C GLU A 15 0.88 4.74 -5.78
N GLU A 16 0.53 4.02 -4.72
CA GLU A 16 1.21 2.79 -4.32
C GLU A 16 1.17 1.74 -5.45
N HIS A 17 0.00 1.51 -6.05
CA HIS A 17 -0.15 0.58 -7.17
C HIS A 17 0.69 1.00 -8.38
N ALA A 18 0.69 2.28 -8.73
CA ALA A 18 1.47 2.81 -9.85
C ALA A 18 2.98 2.65 -9.60
N ASP A 19 3.47 2.95 -8.40
CA ASP A 19 4.88 2.79 -8.03
C ASP A 19 5.31 1.32 -8.09
N LEU A 20 4.52 0.41 -7.50
CA LEU A 20 4.83 -1.02 -7.47
C LEU A 20 4.82 -1.64 -8.89
N THR A 21 3.86 -1.28 -9.74
CA THR A 21 3.75 -1.81 -11.11
C THR A 21 4.76 -1.23 -12.09
N THR A 22 5.40 -0.11 -11.75
CA THR A 22 6.42 0.53 -12.58
C THR A 22 7.81 0.34 -11.97
N ARG A 23 8.25 1.28 -11.14
CA ARG A 23 9.57 1.29 -10.50
C ARG A 23 9.80 0.02 -9.68
N GLY A 24 8.81 -0.44 -8.91
CA GLY A 24 8.91 -1.64 -8.07
C GLY A 24 9.26 -2.90 -8.86
N ARG A 25 8.56 -3.17 -9.97
CA ARG A 25 8.86 -4.31 -10.86
C ARG A 25 10.25 -4.26 -11.47
N ILE A 26 10.72 -3.07 -11.88
CA ILE A 26 12.07 -2.89 -12.41
C ILE A 26 13.10 -3.24 -11.33
N VAL A 27 12.97 -2.65 -10.13
CA VAL A 27 13.89 -2.89 -9.01
C VAL A 27 13.90 -4.36 -8.58
N ALA A 28 12.74 -5.01 -8.51
CA ALA A 28 12.65 -6.43 -8.17
C ALA A 28 13.34 -7.32 -9.21
N ALA A 29 13.15 -7.02 -10.50
CA ALA A 29 13.82 -7.74 -11.58
C ALA A 29 15.36 -7.59 -11.52
N GLU A 30 15.84 -6.36 -11.28
CA GLU A 30 17.27 -6.07 -11.10
C GLU A 30 17.86 -6.81 -9.88
N LYS A 31 17.14 -6.83 -8.76
CA LYS A 31 17.56 -7.54 -7.54
C LYS A 31 17.68 -9.04 -7.77
N ILE A 32 16.70 -9.65 -8.46
CA ILE A 32 16.74 -11.06 -8.83
C ILE A 32 17.90 -11.32 -9.80
N ALA A 33 18.07 -10.48 -10.83
CA ALA A 33 19.15 -10.64 -11.81
C ALA A 33 20.53 -10.59 -11.14
N ARG A 34 20.78 -9.61 -10.28
CA ARG A 34 22.02 -9.50 -9.50
C ARG A 34 22.23 -10.70 -8.60
N ALA A 35 21.19 -11.18 -7.91
CA ALA A 35 21.31 -12.36 -7.07
C ALA A 35 21.71 -13.61 -7.88
N ARG A 36 21.24 -13.75 -9.14
CA ARG A 36 21.62 -14.87 -10.03
C ARG A 36 23.09 -14.86 -10.44
N GLU A 37 23.75 -13.71 -10.44
CA GLU A 37 25.18 -13.60 -10.80
C GLU A 37 26.11 -14.13 -9.71
N HIS A 38 25.62 -14.31 -8.47
CA HIS A 38 26.42 -14.69 -7.31
C HIS A 38 26.66 -16.20 -7.12
N GLY A 39 26.32 -17.06 -8.10
CA GLY A 39 26.70 -18.48 -8.12
C GLY A 39 25.54 -19.46 -8.18
N ASP A 40 25.70 -20.65 -7.57
CA ASP A 40 24.70 -21.73 -7.63
C ASP A 40 23.37 -21.32 -6.99
N LEU A 41 22.31 -21.27 -7.80
CA LEU A 41 20.99 -20.79 -7.43
C LEU A 41 20.33 -21.62 -6.32
N LYS A 42 20.80 -22.85 -6.11
CA LYS A 42 20.21 -23.78 -5.14
C LYS A 42 20.62 -23.50 -3.69
N GLU A 43 21.76 -22.86 -3.47
CA GLU A 43 22.26 -22.48 -2.14
C GLU A 43 22.23 -20.96 -1.91
N ASN A 44 21.86 -20.20 -2.93
CA ASN A 44 21.86 -18.75 -2.89
C ASN A 44 20.64 -18.22 -2.13
N GLY A 45 20.83 -17.95 -0.83
CA GLY A 45 19.81 -17.36 0.04
C GLY A 45 19.29 -16.02 -0.45
N ASP A 46 20.15 -15.18 -1.04
CA ASP A 46 19.76 -13.86 -1.57
C ASP A 46 18.82 -13.99 -2.78
N TYR A 47 19.02 -15.01 -3.63
CA TYR A 47 18.12 -15.30 -4.75
C TYR A 47 16.74 -15.74 -4.27
N HIS A 48 16.69 -16.63 -3.27
CA HIS A 48 15.42 -17.07 -2.67
C HIS A 48 14.69 -15.89 -2.01
N ALA A 49 15.40 -15.09 -1.22
CA ALA A 49 14.83 -13.91 -0.58
C ALA A 49 14.31 -12.89 -1.59
N ALA A 50 15.07 -12.60 -2.66
CA ALA A 50 14.65 -11.68 -3.72
C ALA A 50 13.40 -12.19 -4.46
N LYS A 51 13.31 -13.50 -4.70
CA LYS A 51 12.14 -14.11 -5.34
C LYS A 51 10.90 -14.04 -4.45
N ASP A 52 11.05 -14.31 -3.16
CA ASP A 52 9.96 -14.26 -2.19
C ASP A 52 9.44 -12.83 -2.01
N GLU A 53 10.34 -11.85 -1.89
CA GLU A 53 10.00 -10.43 -1.84
C GLU A 53 9.25 -9.97 -3.09
N HIS A 54 9.71 -10.39 -4.28
CA HIS A 54 8.99 -10.14 -5.52
C HIS A 54 7.59 -10.78 -5.51
N GLY A 55 7.47 -12.00 -5.00
CA GLY A 55 6.18 -12.68 -4.83
C GLY A 55 5.21 -11.93 -3.90
N HIS A 56 5.71 -11.41 -2.77
CA HIS A 56 4.93 -10.59 -1.86
C HIS A 56 4.49 -9.27 -2.50
N MET A 57 5.37 -8.63 -3.26
CA MET A 57 5.04 -7.43 -4.01
C MET A 57 3.95 -7.68 -5.05
N GLU A 58 4.03 -8.76 -5.84
CA GLU A 58 2.99 -9.12 -6.81
C GLU A 58 1.67 -9.52 -6.15
N ALA A 59 1.71 -10.09 -4.93
CA ALA A 59 0.50 -10.31 -4.14
C ALA A 59 -0.14 -8.98 -3.71
N ARG A 60 0.67 -7.99 -3.29
CA ARG A 60 0.22 -6.65 -2.94
C ARG A 60 -0.39 -5.93 -4.14
N ILE A 61 0.23 -6.00 -5.31
CA ILE A 61 -0.30 -5.42 -6.55
C ILE A 61 -1.70 -5.97 -6.84
N ARG A 62 -1.88 -7.30 -6.83
CA ARG A 62 -3.19 -7.93 -7.06
C ARG A 62 -4.24 -7.52 -6.03
N GLN A 63 -3.85 -7.38 -4.77
CA GLN A 63 -4.74 -6.88 -3.72
C GLN A 63 -5.18 -5.44 -4.02
N LEU A 64 -4.24 -4.55 -4.37
CA LEU A 64 -4.52 -3.15 -4.70
C LEU A 64 -5.42 -3.05 -5.93
N GLU A 65 -5.15 -3.83 -6.97
CA GLU A 65 -6.00 -3.90 -8.18
C GLU A 65 -7.43 -4.27 -7.83
N SER A 66 -7.63 -5.33 -7.04
CA SER A 66 -8.97 -5.75 -6.60
C SER A 66 -9.67 -4.68 -5.77
N ILE A 67 -8.95 -3.95 -4.92
CA ILE A 67 -9.53 -2.88 -4.09
C ILE A 67 -9.94 -1.70 -4.97
N LEU A 68 -9.05 -1.26 -5.85
CA LEU A 68 -9.25 -0.10 -6.72
C LEU A 68 -10.36 -0.34 -7.76
N ASP A 69 -10.45 -1.56 -8.31
CA ASP A 69 -11.51 -1.94 -9.27
C ASP A 69 -12.91 -1.93 -8.64
N GLN A 70 -13.00 -2.24 -7.34
CA GLN A 70 -14.26 -2.29 -6.59
C GLN A 70 -14.46 -1.08 -5.65
N ALA A 71 -13.72 0.02 -5.86
CA ALA A 71 -13.74 1.17 -4.98
C ALA A 71 -14.91 2.14 -5.28
N GLU A 72 -15.59 2.58 -4.23
CA GLU A 72 -16.55 3.69 -4.23
C GLU A 72 -15.98 4.83 -3.39
N ILE A 73 -15.79 6.01 -3.98
CA ILE A 73 -15.30 7.18 -3.26
C ILE A 73 -16.46 7.81 -2.48
N VAL A 74 -16.30 7.93 -1.16
CA VAL A 74 -17.27 8.56 -0.26
C VAL A 74 -16.70 9.86 0.32
N GLU A 75 -17.55 10.88 0.37
CA GLU A 75 -17.23 12.16 1.00
C GLU A 75 -17.67 12.13 2.47
N PRO A 76 -16.87 12.70 3.40
CA PRO A 76 -17.20 12.71 4.82
C PRO A 76 -18.43 13.61 5.09
N SER A 77 -19.33 13.15 5.97
CA SER A 77 -20.43 13.97 6.47
C SER A 77 -19.90 15.18 7.27
N LYS A 78 -20.62 16.31 7.23
CA LYS A 78 -20.27 17.54 7.97
C LYS A 78 -21.10 17.73 9.23
N ASP A 79 -21.82 16.70 9.65
CA ASP A 79 -22.78 16.71 10.76
C ASP A 79 -22.16 16.46 12.15
N GLY A 80 -20.81 16.44 12.23
CA GLY A 80 -20.10 16.17 13.49
C GLY A 80 -20.14 14.71 13.93
N THR A 81 -20.70 13.80 13.12
CA THR A 81 -20.73 12.37 13.41
C THR A 81 -19.57 11.66 12.71
N VAL A 82 -18.76 10.92 13.45
CA VAL A 82 -17.66 10.12 12.89
C VAL A 82 -18.23 9.03 11.97
N GLY A 83 -17.80 9.03 10.71
CA GLY A 83 -18.28 8.12 9.67
C GLY A 83 -17.19 7.59 8.75
N LEU A 84 -17.60 6.79 7.77
CA LEU A 84 -16.69 6.21 6.78
C LEU A 84 -15.93 7.29 6.01
N GLY A 85 -14.62 7.12 5.88
CA GLY A 85 -13.75 8.03 5.15
C GLY A 85 -13.27 9.25 5.94
N MET A 86 -13.65 9.39 7.21
CA MET A 86 -13.17 10.47 8.07
C MET A 86 -11.80 10.13 8.67
N ILE A 87 -10.91 11.13 8.70
CA ILE A 87 -9.73 11.14 9.56
C ILE A 87 -10.15 11.88 10.82
N VAL A 88 -9.93 11.27 11.98
CA VAL A 88 -10.25 11.86 13.28
C VAL A 88 -9.01 11.88 14.14
N THR A 89 -8.87 12.96 14.90
CA THR A 89 -7.81 13.12 15.89
C THR A 89 -8.43 12.88 17.26
N VAL A 90 -7.81 11.99 18.03
CA VAL A 90 -8.26 11.66 19.38
C VAL A 90 -7.42 12.47 20.36
N LEU A 91 -8.08 13.29 21.15
CA LEU A 91 -7.48 14.02 22.27
C LEU A 91 -7.86 13.32 23.58
N TYR A 92 -6.92 13.23 24.52
CA TYR A 92 -7.18 12.75 25.86
C TYR A 92 -7.60 13.90 26.77
N ASP A 93 -8.24 13.56 27.90
CA ASP A 93 -8.66 14.57 28.89
C ASP A 93 -7.43 15.32 29.44
N GLY A 94 -7.38 16.63 29.17
CA GLY A 94 -6.24 17.51 29.49
C GLY A 94 -5.35 17.89 28.31
N ASP A 95 -5.56 17.32 27.12
CA ASP A 95 -4.90 17.78 25.90
C ASP A 95 -5.54 19.10 25.41
N ASP A 96 -4.70 20.02 24.95
CA ASP A 96 -5.16 21.28 24.37
C ASP A 96 -5.68 21.04 22.94
N GLU A 97 -6.75 21.72 22.51
CA GLU A 97 -7.28 21.61 21.14
C GLU A 97 -6.24 21.97 20.07
N SER A 98 -5.26 22.81 20.42
CA SER A 98 -4.12 23.14 19.55
C SER A 98 -3.19 21.95 19.26
N MET A 99 -3.33 20.84 20.00
CA MET A 99 -2.58 19.60 19.81
C MET A 99 -3.26 18.62 18.85
N ALA A 100 -4.46 18.96 18.32
CA ALA A 100 -5.12 18.16 17.31
C ALA A 100 -4.49 18.39 15.92
N GLU A 101 -3.70 17.44 15.42
CA GLU A 101 -3.27 17.32 14.01
C GLU A 101 -4.14 16.36 13.19
#